data_AF-A7EQQ4-F1
#
_entry.id   AF-A7EQQ4-F1
#
_cell.length_a   1.000
_cell.length_b   1.000
_cell.length_c   1.000
_cell.angle_alpha   90.00
_cell.angle_beta   90.00
_cell.angle_gamma   90.00
#
_symmetry.space_group_name_H-M   'P 1'
#
loop_
_entity.id
_entity.type
_entity.pdbx_description
1 polymer ?
#
loop_
_entity_poly.entity_id
_entity_poly.type
_entity_poly.pdbx_seq_one_letter_code
_entity_poly.pdbx_strand_id
1 'polypeptide(L)'
;MGHEYVELKNTHAAIESYRRAVDVNRRDYRAWYGLGQTYEVLEMHAYALWYYKRAAGLRPWDGKMWMAVGSCLQKMGRDLEGIKALKRALLADSYYDAGVGSSFGSGGRERGGTMDPEILLQIAGMYERLEDEREARGYMELCVAQEEGNDNADASAINIHNDSASSDDEGRQPLAPTGEGGNGTGVTAATSKARMWLAKYSMRTGDYKRAMQLATELCQDGVEVEDAKALVREVRVRLEGLESP
;
A
#
# COMPACT_ATOMS: atom_id res chain seq x y z
N MET A 1 -20.49 5.01 -22.39
CA MET A 1 -21.83 5.06 -21.78
C MET A 1 -21.80 4.96 -20.26
N GLY A 2 -21.55 3.80 -19.63
CA GLY A 2 -21.59 3.69 -18.16
C GLY A 2 -20.63 4.63 -17.42
N HIS A 3 -19.35 4.65 -17.81
CA HIS A 3 -18.33 5.52 -17.20
C HIS A 3 -18.62 7.01 -17.43
N GLU A 4 -19.10 7.36 -18.61
CA GLU A 4 -19.47 8.72 -19.00
C GLU A 4 -20.61 9.29 -18.14
N TYR A 5 -21.60 8.46 -17.78
CA TYR A 5 -22.67 8.89 -16.85
C TYR A 5 -22.17 9.11 -15.41
N VAL A 6 -21.16 8.35 -14.98
CA VAL A 6 -20.52 8.57 -13.66
C VAL A 6 -19.77 9.90 -13.66
N GLU A 7 -19.04 10.20 -14.73
CA GLU A 7 -18.33 11.49 -14.90
C GLU A 7 -19.29 12.68 -14.94
N LEU A 8 -20.45 12.50 -15.58
CA LEU A 8 -21.54 13.50 -15.62
C LEU A 8 -22.35 13.58 -14.30
N LYS A 9 -21.94 12.85 -13.24
CA LYS A 9 -22.66 12.70 -11.96
C LYS A 9 -24.11 12.24 -12.09
N ASN A 10 -24.49 11.69 -13.24
CA ASN A 10 -25.80 11.09 -13.45
C ASN A 10 -25.76 9.62 -13.00
N THR A 11 -25.73 9.44 -11.68
CA THR A 11 -25.60 8.13 -11.03
C THR A 11 -26.76 7.20 -11.35
N HIS A 12 -27.98 7.72 -11.58
CA HIS A 12 -29.14 6.90 -11.92
C HIS A 12 -29.00 6.25 -13.31
N ALA A 13 -28.64 7.02 -14.34
CA ALA A 13 -28.43 6.51 -15.69
C ALA A 13 -27.20 5.57 -15.78
N ALA A 14 -26.17 5.85 -14.97
CA ALA A 14 -25.01 4.97 -14.82
C ALA A 14 -25.39 3.60 -14.26
N ILE A 15 -26.16 3.55 -13.16
CA ILE A 15 -26.63 2.30 -12.55
C ILE A 15 -27.44 1.50 -13.57
N GLU A 16 -28.38 2.14 -14.28
CA GLU A 16 -29.22 1.44 -15.24
C GLU A 16 -28.40 0.85 -16.40
N SER A 17 -27.45 1.62 -16.93
CA SER A 17 -26.54 1.17 -17.99
C SER A 17 -25.67 -0.01 -17.55
N TYR A 18 -25.08 0.05 -16.36
CA TYR A 18 -24.26 -1.05 -15.86
C TYR A 18 -25.10 -2.28 -15.47
N ARG A 19 -26.31 -2.11 -14.96
CA ARG A 19 -27.23 -3.24 -14.70
C ARG A 19 -27.57 -3.97 -16.00
N ARG A 20 -27.90 -3.23 -17.07
CA ARG A 20 -28.10 -3.81 -18.40
C ARG A 20 -26.86 -4.56 -18.89
N ALA A 21 -25.67 -4.01 -18.67
CA ALA A 21 -24.42 -4.69 -19.02
C ALA A 21 -24.22 -6.01 -18.25
N VAL A 22 -24.50 -6.02 -16.95
CA VAL A 22 -24.46 -7.23 -16.12
C VAL A 22 -25.48 -8.27 -16.55
N ASP A 23 -26.69 -7.85 -16.94
CA ASP A 23 -27.73 -8.78 -17.40
C ASP A 23 -27.41 -9.39 -18.76
N VAL A 24 -26.75 -8.64 -19.66
CA VAL A 24 -26.23 -9.17 -20.93
C VAL A 24 -25.05 -10.12 -20.69
N ASN A 25 -24.11 -9.76 -19.81
CA ASN A 25 -22.97 -10.60 -19.49
C ASN A 25 -22.64 -10.57 -17.99
N ARG A 26 -23.10 -11.61 -17.26
CA ARG A 26 -22.83 -11.76 -15.83
C ARG A 26 -21.36 -12.01 -15.47
N ARG A 27 -20.52 -12.35 -16.45
CA ARG A 27 -19.07 -12.58 -16.27
C ARG A 27 -18.23 -11.34 -16.56
N ASP A 28 -18.83 -10.23 -16.95
CA ASP A 28 -18.09 -8.99 -17.16
C ASP A 28 -17.76 -8.29 -15.83
N TYR A 29 -16.53 -8.46 -15.36
CA TYR A 29 -16.04 -7.83 -14.13
C TYR A 29 -16.08 -6.30 -14.19
N ARG A 30 -15.95 -5.69 -15.39
CA ARG A 30 -15.94 -4.23 -15.54
C ARG A 30 -17.31 -3.63 -15.23
N ALA A 31 -18.37 -4.31 -15.63
CA ALA A 31 -19.73 -3.90 -15.31
C ALA A 31 -20.02 -4.00 -13.80
N TRP A 32 -19.55 -5.06 -13.15
CA TRP A 32 -19.61 -5.20 -11.68
C TRP A 32 -18.81 -4.12 -10.96
N TYR A 33 -17.59 -3.85 -11.43
CA TYR A 33 -16.72 -2.81 -10.87
C TYR A 33 -17.33 -1.42 -11.05
N GLY A 34 -17.86 -1.11 -12.24
CA GLY A 34 -18.54 0.15 -12.54
C GLY A 34 -19.79 0.38 -11.68
N LEU A 35 -20.55 -0.67 -11.35
CA LEU A 35 -21.62 -0.59 -10.34
C LEU A 35 -21.07 -0.23 -8.97
N GLY A 36 -19.99 -0.89 -8.55
CA GLY A 36 -19.28 -0.58 -7.31
C GLY A 36 -18.88 0.89 -7.21
N GLN A 37 -18.24 1.43 -8.25
CA GLN A 37 -17.85 2.83 -8.33
C GLN A 37 -19.05 3.77 -8.29
N THR A 38 -20.13 3.43 -9.00
CA THR A 38 -21.33 4.27 -9.01
C THR A 38 -22.01 4.33 -7.63
N TYR A 39 -22.08 3.19 -6.93
CA TYR A 39 -22.60 3.15 -5.55
C TYR A 39 -21.64 3.80 -4.54
N GLU A 40 -20.35 3.82 -4.81
CA GLU A 40 -19.37 4.54 -4.00
C GLU A 40 -19.52 6.06 -4.14
N VAL A 41 -19.80 6.58 -5.34
CA VAL A 41 -20.13 8.00 -5.57
C VAL A 41 -21.42 8.40 -4.84
N LEU A 42 -22.34 7.45 -4.63
CA LEU A 42 -23.55 7.64 -3.82
C LEU A 42 -23.32 7.48 -2.31
N GLU A 43 -22.08 7.28 -1.87
CA GLU A 43 -21.71 6.99 -0.47
C GLU A 43 -22.40 5.74 0.12
N MET A 44 -22.96 4.89 -0.74
CA MET A 44 -23.62 3.64 -0.36
C MET A 44 -22.59 2.50 -0.27
N HIS A 45 -21.65 2.62 0.67
CA HIS A 45 -20.48 1.73 0.78
C HIS A 45 -20.85 0.25 0.95
N ALA A 46 -21.92 -0.08 1.67
CA ALA A 46 -22.36 -1.48 1.80
C ALA A 46 -22.75 -2.13 0.46
N TYR A 47 -23.41 -1.36 -0.42
CA TYR A 47 -23.76 -1.81 -1.76
C TYR A 47 -22.51 -1.87 -2.65
N ALA A 48 -21.68 -0.83 -2.62
CA ALA A 48 -20.42 -0.80 -3.36
C ALA A 48 -19.54 -2.02 -3.04
N LEU A 49 -19.41 -2.37 -1.76
CA LEU A 49 -18.68 -3.55 -1.30
C LEU A 49 -19.22 -4.85 -1.91
N TRP A 50 -20.54 -5.00 -2.00
CA TRP A 50 -21.15 -6.19 -2.59
C TRP A 50 -20.80 -6.34 -4.08
N TYR A 51 -20.88 -5.24 -4.85
CA TYR A 51 -20.52 -5.23 -6.26
C TYR A 51 -19.02 -5.41 -6.49
N TYR A 52 -18.16 -4.79 -5.66
CA TYR A 52 -16.72 -4.98 -5.72
C TYR A 52 -16.30 -6.41 -5.37
N LYS A 53 -16.93 -7.05 -4.36
CA LYS A 53 -16.68 -8.47 -4.06
C LYS A 53 -17.05 -9.39 -5.23
N ARG A 54 -18.12 -9.08 -5.96
CA ARG A 54 -18.48 -9.80 -7.21
C ARG A 54 -17.42 -9.63 -8.28
N ALA A 55 -16.91 -8.41 -8.48
CA ALA A 55 -15.82 -8.14 -9.42
C ALA A 55 -14.52 -8.88 -9.04
N ALA A 56 -14.13 -8.82 -7.76
CA ALA A 56 -12.97 -9.55 -7.22
C ALA A 56 -13.12 -11.08 -7.33
N GLY A 57 -14.34 -11.62 -7.21
CA GLY A 57 -14.61 -13.04 -7.43
C GLY A 57 -14.40 -13.49 -8.88
N LEU A 58 -14.61 -12.60 -9.86
CA LEU A 58 -14.36 -12.88 -11.28
C LEU A 58 -12.87 -12.72 -11.64
N ARG A 59 -12.15 -11.83 -10.96
CA ARG A 59 -10.72 -11.57 -11.13
C ARG A 59 -9.99 -11.62 -9.77
N PRO A 60 -9.77 -12.83 -9.22
CA PRO A 60 -9.18 -12.98 -7.88
C PRO A 60 -7.70 -12.59 -7.80
N TRP A 61 -7.01 -12.52 -8.93
CA TRP A 61 -5.59 -12.20 -9.08
C TRP A 61 -5.35 -10.76 -9.56
N ASP A 62 -6.38 -9.92 -9.62
CA ASP A 62 -6.25 -8.50 -9.99
C ASP A 62 -6.23 -7.67 -8.70
N GLY A 63 -5.07 -7.07 -8.38
CA GLY A 63 -4.89 -6.26 -7.17
C GLY A 63 -5.86 -5.09 -7.10
N LYS A 64 -6.23 -4.49 -8.24
CA LYS A 64 -7.16 -3.36 -8.30
C LYS A 64 -8.54 -3.68 -7.75
N MET A 65 -9.02 -4.91 -7.97
CA MET A 65 -10.32 -5.33 -7.44
C MET A 65 -10.29 -5.41 -5.91
N TRP A 66 -9.19 -5.94 -5.35
CA TRP A 66 -9.01 -6.07 -3.90
C TRP A 66 -8.72 -4.73 -3.23
N MET A 67 -8.03 -3.81 -3.91
CA MET A 67 -7.89 -2.42 -3.47
C MET A 67 -9.24 -1.74 -3.27
N ALA A 68 -10.14 -1.85 -4.25
CA ALA A 68 -11.48 -1.26 -4.16
C ALA A 68 -12.30 -1.87 -3.02
N VAL A 69 -12.19 -3.19 -2.79
CA VAL A 69 -12.81 -3.86 -1.63
C VAL A 69 -12.23 -3.32 -0.32
N GLY A 70 -10.91 -3.20 -0.21
CA GLY A 70 -10.21 -2.71 0.98
C GLY A 70 -10.56 -1.26 1.32
N SER A 71 -10.52 -0.36 0.33
CA SER A 71 -10.92 1.05 0.49
C SER A 71 -12.38 1.19 0.91
N CYS A 72 -13.27 0.38 0.33
CA CYS A 72 -14.68 0.38 0.70
C CYS A 72 -14.90 -0.10 2.15
N LEU A 73 -14.20 -1.15 2.58
CA LEU A 73 -14.21 -1.63 3.98
C LEU A 73 -13.66 -0.59 4.95
N GLN A 74 -12.64 0.17 4.53
CA GLN A 74 -12.09 1.29 5.30
C GLN A 74 -13.17 2.35 5.59
N LYS A 75 -13.90 2.78 4.55
CA LYS A 75 -14.96 3.79 4.68
C LYS A 75 -16.12 3.31 5.54
N MET A 76 -16.30 1.99 5.66
CA MET A 76 -17.27 1.37 6.57
C MET A 76 -16.75 1.18 8.00
N GLY A 77 -15.51 1.56 8.31
CA GLY A 77 -14.88 1.35 9.62
C GLY A 77 -14.53 -0.12 9.92
N ARG A 78 -14.52 -0.99 8.91
CA ARG A 78 -14.20 -2.42 9.06
C ARG A 78 -12.71 -2.67 8.79
N ASP A 79 -11.88 -2.06 9.61
CA ASP A 79 -10.43 -1.96 9.38
C ASP A 79 -9.75 -3.34 9.26
N LEU A 80 -10.04 -4.29 10.15
CA LEU A 80 -9.44 -5.64 10.09
C LEU A 80 -9.74 -6.39 8.78
N GLU A 81 -10.94 -6.23 8.23
CA GLU A 81 -11.30 -6.85 6.96
C GLU A 81 -10.70 -6.10 5.78
N GLY A 82 -10.64 -4.76 5.87
CA GLY A 82 -9.97 -3.90 4.90
C GLY A 82 -8.50 -4.26 4.75
N ILE A 83 -7.79 -4.40 5.87
CA ILE A 83 -6.39 -4.82 5.92
C ILE A 83 -6.21 -6.16 5.20
N LYS A 84 -7.07 -7.16 5.48
CA LYS A 84 -6.99 -8.48 4.81
C LYS A 84 -7.19 -8.37 3.29
N ALA A 85 -8.12 -7.52 2.84
CA ALA A 85 -8.34 -7.28 1.41
C ALA A 85 -7.14 -6.56 0.76
N LEU A 86 -6.58 -5.55 1.40
CA LEU A 86 -5.41 -4.82 0.90
C LEU A 86 -4.14 -5.68 0.88
N LYS A 87 -3.89 -6.51 1.90
CA LYS A 87 -2.80 -7.49 1.88
C LYS A 87 -2.95 -8.47 0.71
N ARG A 88 -4.19 -8.84 0.37
CA ARG A 88 -4.46 -9.67 -0.82
C ARG A 88 -4.20 -8.92 -2.12
N ALA A 89 -4.44 -7.61 -2.17
CA ALA A 89 -4.08 -6.79 -3.33
C ALA A 89 -2.56 -6.80 -3.57
N LEU A 90 -1.75 -6.58 -2.53
CA LEU A 90 -0.28 -6.64 -2.61
C LEU A 90 0.23 -8.01 -3.09
N LEU A 91 -0.40 -9.10 -2.62
CA LEU A 91 -0.06 -10.44 -3.05
C LEU A 91 -0.48 -10.73 -4.49
N ALA A 92 -1.57 -10.13 -4.97
CA ALA A 92 -2.02 -10.29 -6.35
C ALA A 92 -1.08 -9.57 -7.33
N ASP A 93 -0.63 -8.36 -6.99
CA ASP A 93 0.28 -7.59 -7.84
C ASP A 93 1.67 -8.25 -7.92
N SER A 94 2.20 -8.75 -6.80
CA SER A 94 3.46 -9.52 -6.80
C SER A 94 3.39 -10.83 -7.58
N TYR A 95 2.21 -11.45 -7.70
CA TYR A 95 2.01 -12.63 -8.53
C TYR A 95 1.94 -12.31 -10.03
N TYR A 96 1.46 -11.10 -10.36
CA TYR A 96 1.35 -10.63 -11.75
C TYR A 96 2.71 -10.17 -12.30
N ASP A 97 3.53 -9.51 -11.48
CA ASP A 97 4.88 -9.06 -11.84
C ASP A 97 5.84 -10.24 -12.09
N ALA A 98 5.78 -11.27 -11.22
CA ALA A 98 6.52 -12.51 -11.42
C ALA A 98 6.13 -13.27 -12.71
N GLY A 99 4.92 -13.01 -13.25
CA GLY A 99 4.37 -13.70 -14.41
C GLY A 99 4.71 -13.11 -15.78
N VAL A 100 5.24 -11.88 -15.85
CA VAL A 100 5.58 -11.21 -17.13
C VAL A 100 7.09 -11.28 -17.45
N GLY A 101 7.95 -11.58 -16.47
CA GLY A 101 9.40 -11.65 -16.65
C GLY A 101 10.04 -13.05 -16.64
N SER A 102 9.39 -14.08 -16.08
CA SER A 102 10.04 -15.37 -15.83
C SER A 102 9.69 -16.43 -16.88
N SER A 103 10.19 -16.24 -18.10
CA SER A 103 10.36 -17.34 -19.03
C SER A 103 11.39 -18.31 -18.45
N PHE A 104 10.95 -19.54 -18.16
CA PHE A 104 11.78 -20.69 -17.74
C PHE A 104 12.54 -20.58 -16.42
N GLY A 105 11.97 -21.19 -15.39
CA GLY A 105 12.67 -22.09 -14.45
C GLY A 105 13.97 -21.61 -13.82
N SER A 106 13.86 -20.86 -12.72
CA SER A 106 14.77 -20.90 -11.57
C SER A 106 14.01 -20.19 -10.42
N GLY A 107 13.55 -20.85 -9.36
CA GLY A 107 14.42 -21.27 -8.27
C GLY A 107 14.89 -20.05 -7.47
N GLY A 108 14.08 -19.57 -6.51
CA GLY A 108 14.51 -18.50 -5.60
C GLY A 108 13.36 -17.70 -5.00
N ARG A 109 13.14 -17.84 -3.69
CA ARG A 109 12.30 -16.95 -2.88
C ARG A 109 12.96 -15.56 -2.83
N GLU A 110 12.55 -14.66 -3.69
CA GLU A 110 12.85 -13.23 -3.54
C GLU A 110 11.54 -12.46 -3.57
N ARG A 111 10.90 -12.35 -2.40
CA ARG A 111 9.79 -11.41 -2.16
C ARG A 111 10.39 -10.00 -2.05
N GLY A 112 10.80 -9.46 -3.20
CA GLY A 112 11.28 -8.09 -3.36
C GLY A 112 10.57 -7.39 -4.52
N GLY A 113 9.30 -7.73 -4.77
CA GLY A 113 8.47 -7.01 -5.72
C GLY A 113 8.16 -5.61 -5.18
N THR A 114 8.21 -4.60 -6.04
CA THR A 114 7.76 -3.25 -5.71
C THR A 114 6.31 -3.30 -5.26
N MET A 115 6.06 -2.96 -3.99
CA MET A 115 4.72 -2.89 -3.44
C MET A 115 4.17 -1.49 -3.69
N ASP A 116 2.88 -1.40 -4.03
CA ASP A 116 2.24 -0.09 -4.19
C ASP A 116 2.28 0.66 -2.83
N PRO A 117 3.03 1.79 -2.75
CA PRO A 117 3.17 2.54 -1.50
C PRO A 117 1.84 3.13 -1.02
N GLU A 118 0.87 3.34 -1.91
CA GLU A 118 -0.45 3.81 -1.53
C GLU A 118 -1.23 2.75 -0.74
N ILE A 119 -1.11 1.47 -1.15
CA ILE A 119 -1.73 0.35 -0.42
C ILE A 119 -1.06 0.18 0.95
N LEU A 120 0.28 0.28 1.02
CA LEU A 120 1.02 0.18 2.27
C LEU A 120 0.61 1.29 3.25
N LEU A 121 0.50 2.53 2.77
CA LEU A 121 0.03 3.65 3.57
C LEU A 121 -1.41 3.46 4.07
N GLN A 122 -2.31 2.93 3.22
CA GLN A 122 -3.69 2.64 3.63
C GLN A 122 -3.75 1.58 4.74
N ILE A 123 -2.96 0.50 4.62
CA ILE A 123 -2.87 -0.53 5.65
C ILE A 123 -2.32 0.07 6.96
N ALA A 124 -1.25 0.86 6.89
CA ALA A 124 -0.68 1.51 8.07
C ALA A 124 -1.69 2.41 8.77
N GLY A 125 -2.45 3.23 8.02
CA GLY A 125 -3.50 4.08 8.58
C GLY A 125 -4.70 3.32 9.16
N MET A 126 -4.95 2.07 8.72
CA MET A 126 -5.92 1.20 9.37
C MET A 126 -5.39 0.65 10.70
N TYR A 127 -4.12 0.25 10.77
CA TYR A 127 -3.49 -0.19 12.02
C TYR A 127 -3.38 0.94 13.04
N GLU A 128 -3.14 2.18 12.59
CA GLU A 128 -3.17 3.36 13.46
C GLU A 128 -4.54 3.56 14.11
N ARG A 129 -5.64 3.39 13.36
CA ARG A 129 -7.00 3.42 13.93
C ARG A 129 -7.30 2.27 14.88
N LEU A 130 -6.60 1.15 14.73
CA LEU A 130 -6.68 0.00 15.63
C LEU A 130 -5.73 0.12 16.83
N GLU A 131 -4.98 1.22 16.94
CA GLU A 131 -3.97 1.45 17.98
C GLU A 131 -2.85 0.40 18.01
N ASP A 132 -2.67 -0.36 16.92
CA ASP A 132 -1.55 -1.29 16.75
C ASP A 132 -0.36 -0.57 16.11
N GLU A 133 0.31 0.18 16.97
CA GLU A 133 1.42 1.03 16.58
C GLU A 133 2.63 0.25 16.03
N ARG A 134 2.82 -1.00 16.47
CA ARG A 134 3.92 -1.85 16.01
C ARG A 134 3.73 -2.24 14.54
N GLU A 135 2.54 -2.71 14.20
CA GLU A 135 2.23 -3.07 12.81
C GLU A 135 2.17 -1.82 11.94
N ALA A 136 1.55 -0.73 12.42
CA ALA A 136 1.53 0.54 11.70
C ALA A 136 2.95 1.01 11.32
N ARG A 137 3.87 0.99 12.28
CA ARG A 137 5.28 1.33 12.03
C ARG A 137 5.91 0.44 10.97
N GLY A 138 5.73 -0.88 11.06
CA GLY A 138 6.30 -1.82 10.08
C GLY A 138 5.84 -1.52 8.65
N TYR A 139 4.55 -1.22 8.47
CA TYR A 139 4.01 -0.83 7.16
C TYR A 139 4.50 0.54 6.69
N MET A 140 4.70 1.51 7.59
CA MET A 140 5.28 2.81 7.24
C MET A 140 6.75 2.69 6.82
N GLU A 141 7.55 1.86 7.51
CA GLU A 141 8.94 1.58 7.12
C GLU A 141 9.00 0.88 5.76
N LEU A 142 8.13 -0.10 5.52
CA LEU A 142 8.01 -0.76 4.20
C LEU A 142 7.63 0.20 3.09
N CYS A 143 6.78 1.20 3.37
CA CYS A 143 6.36 2.22 2.42
C CYS A 143 7.56 3.09 2.00
N VAL A 144 8.31 3.64 2.97
CA VAL A 144 9.51 4.44 2.70
C VAL A 144 10.58 3.61 1.97
N ALA A 145 10.74 2.33 2.31
CA ALA A 145 11.68 1.44 1.62
C ALA A 145 11.38 1.24 0.12
N GLN A 146 10.15 1.52 -0.36
CA GLN A 146 9.85 1.44 -1.80
C GLN A 146 10.54 2.55 -2.61
N GLU A 147 10.98 3.64 -1.98
CA GLU A 147 11.61 4.78 -2.66
C GLU A 147 12.99 4.44 -3.22
N GLU A 148 13.78 3.68 -2.46
CA GLU A 148 15.19 3.39 -2.75
C GLU A 148 15.35 2.22 -3.75
N GLY A 149 14.30 1.44 -3.98
CA GLY A 149 14.41 0.17 -4.71
C GLY A 149 15.20 -0.86 -3.90
N ASN A 150 15.16 -2.13 -4.34
CA ASN A 150 15.69 -3.28 -3.58
C ASN A 150 17.23 -3.38 -3.53
N ASP A 151 17.97 -2.26 -3.57
CA ASP A 151 19.43 -2.27 -3.52
C ASP A 151 19.97 -2.42 -2.08
N ASN A 152 19.12 -2.31 -1.06
CA ASN A 152 19.49 -2.40 0.35
C ASN A 152 18.69 -3.51 1.07
N ALA A 153 18.96 -4.76 0.69
CA ALA A 153 18.42 -5.96 1.33
C ALA A 153 19.03 -6.22 2.72
N ASP A 154 18.80 -5.31 3.66
CA ASP A 154 18.98 -5.55 5.11
C ASP A 154 17.74 -5.09 5.92
N ALA A 155 16.61 -4.93 5.24
CA ALA A 155 15.31 -4.72 5.89
C ALA A 155 14.85 -6.04 6.53
N SER A 156 14.99 -6.10 7.85
CA SER A 156 14.53 -7.18 8.72
C SER A 156 13.21 -7.81 8.22
N ALA A 157 13.31 -9.03 7.73
CA ALA A 157 12.21 -9.77 7.14
C ALA A 157 11.04 -9.91 8.12
N ILE A 158 10.00 -9.09 7.97
CA ILE A 158 8.71 -9.34 8.59
C ILE A 158 8.05 -10.43 7.76
N ASN A 159 8.10 -11.66 8.27
CA ASN A 159 7.42 -12.80 7.68
C ASN A 159 5.92 -12.52 7.62
N ILE A 160 5.39 -12.24 6.43
CA ILE A 160 3.96 -12.41 6.14
C ILE A 160 3.73 -13.93 6.18
N HIS A 161 3.49 -14.44 7.39
CA HIS A 161 3.27 -15.86 7.65
C HIS A 161 2.07 -16.34 6.84
N ASN A 162 2.36 -17.31 5.97
CA ASN A 162 1.37 -18.18 5.34
C ASN A 162 1.57 -19.55 5.99
N ASP A 163 0.56 -20.08 6.68
CA ASP A 163 0.63 -21.40 7.31
C ASP A 163 0.60 -22.50 6.24
N SER A 164 1.78 -22.97 5.80
CA SER A 164 1.95 -24.29 5.17
C SER A 164 3.41 -24.75 5.22
N ALA A 165 3.62 -26.04 5.50
CA ALA A 165 4.86 -26.65 5.98
C ALA A 165 5.81 -27.21 4.88
N SER A 166 7.08 -27.40 5.29
CA SER A 166 8.15 -28.28 4.75
C SER A 166 8.72 -27.93 3.34
N SER A 167 9.98 -28.17 2.98
CA SER A 167 11.10 -28.96 3.51
C SER A 167 12.46 -28.39 3.02
N ASP A 168 13.52 -28.90 3.63
CA ASP A 168 14.96 -28.65 3.50
C ASP A 168 15.55 -28.67 2.08
N ASP A 169 16.57 -27.84 1.81
CA ASP A 169 17.71 -28.18 0.94
C ASP A 169 18.91 -27.22 1.16
N GLU A 170 20.10 -27.78 1.37
CA GLU A 170 21.35 -27.08 1.68
C GLU A 170 22.17 -26.71 0.43
N GLY A 171 22.76 -25.51 0.43
CA GLY A 171 24.11 -25.29 -0.10
C GLY A 171 24.23 -24.68 -1.51
N ARG A 172 24.53 -23.37 -1.57
CA ARG A 172 25.50 -22.81 -2.53
C ARG A 172 25.97 -21.39 -2.18
N GLN A 173 27.27 -21.17 -2.42
CA GLN A 173 28.05 -19.95 -2.14
C GLN A 173 27.75 -18.79 -3.12
N PRO A 174 28.10 -17.53 -2.75
CA PRO A 174 27.58 -16.32 -3.40
C PRO A 174 28.38 -15.91 -4.63
N LEU A 175 27.69 -15.54 -5.71
CA LEU A 175 28.26 -14.84 -6.87
C LEU A 175 27.79 -13.38 -6.85
N ALA A 176 28.75 -12.48 -7.09
CA ALA A 176 28.67 -11.03 -6.92
C ALA A 176 27.61 -10.35 -7.80
N PRO A 177 27.06 -9.19 -7.38
CA PRO A 177 26.00 -8.51 -8.10
C PRO A 177 26.58 -7.71 -9.27
N THR A 178 26.13 -8.03 -10.49
CA THR A 178 26.22 -7.11 -11.63
C THR A 178 24.99 -6.22 -11.58
N GLY A 179 25.20 -4.96 -11.22
CA GLY A 179 24.15 -3.95 -11.15
C GLY A 179 23.57 -3.63 -12.52
N GLU A 180 22.24 -3.49 -12.56
CA GLU A 180 21.48 -2.68 -13.51
C GLU A 180 20.00 -2.68 -13.07
N GLY A 181 19.47 -1.51 -12.68
CA GLY A 181 18.03 -1.25 -12.60
C GLY A 181 17.44 -1.10 -11.19
N GLY A 182 17.77 -0.01 -10.49
CA GLY A 182 17.08 0.41 -9.26
C GLY A 182 15.60 0.70 -9.54
N ASN A 183 14.75 -0.29 -9.29
CA ASN A 183 13.31 -0.28 -9.55
C ASN A 183 12.51 0.41 -8.42
N GLY A 184 13.04 1.48 -7.82
CA GLY A 184 12.33 2.23 -6.78
C GLY A 184 11.17 3.05 -7.35
N THR A 185 10.09 3.25 -6.58
CA THR A 185 8.95 4.10 -7.01
C THR A 185 9.30 5.59 -7.02
N GLY A 186 10.49 5.96 -6.51
CA GLY A 186 10.85 7.32 -6.18
C GLY A 186 10.00 7.89 -5.04
N VAL A 187 10.25 9.14 -4.68
CA VAL A 187 9.48 9.88 -3.67
C VAL A 187 8.06 10.11 -4.19
N THR A 188 7.08 9.59 -3.47
CA THR A 188 5.65 9.79 -3.76
C THR A 188 4.97 10.48 -2.57
N ALA A 189 3.78 11.03 -2.79
CA ALA A 189 2.99 11.59 -1.68
C ALA A 189 2.69 10.56 -0.58
N ALA A 190 2.61 9.27 -0.93
CA ALA A 190 2.38 8.21 0.04
C ALA A 190 3.61 7.95 0.92
N THR A 191 4.79 7.90 0.32
CA THR A 191 6.04 7.66 1.02
C THR A 191 6.46 8.88 1.86
N SER A 192 6.23 10.10 1.38
CA SER A 192 6.42 11.32 2.19
C SER A 192 5.51 11.35 3.43
N LYS A 193 4.23 10.96 3.29
CA LYS A 193 3.31 10.84 4.45
C LYS A 193 3.78 9.78 5.43
N ALA A 194 4.24 8.63 4.95
CA ALA A 194 4.80 7.59 5.80
C ALA A 194 6.06 8.07 6.54
N ARG A 195 6.94 8.81 5.87
CA ARG A 195 8.14 9.40 6.47
C ARG A 195 7.79 10.45 7.54
N MET A 196 6.80 11.31 7.28
CA MET A 196 6.29 12.26 8.27
C MET A 196 5.77 11.56 9.52
N TRP A 197 5.01 10.47 9.34
CA TRP A 197 4.53 9.67 10.45
C TRP A 197 5.69 9.06 11.26
N LEU A 198 6.68 8.47 10.59
CA LEU A 198 7.87 7.89 11.25
C LEU A 198 8.72 8.94 11.98
N ALA A 199 8.83 10.15 11.44
CA ALA A 199 9.54 11.25 12.08
C ALA A 199 8.84 11.68 13.38
N LYS A 200 7.50 11.82 13.35
CA LYS A 200 6.69 12.12 14.54
C LYS A 200 6.71 10.97 15.57
N TYR A 201 6.71 9.72 15.11
CA TYR A 201 6.87 8.55 15.98
C TYR A 201 8.24 8.55 16.68
N SER A 202 9.32 8.81 15.93
CA SER A 202 10.69 8.89 16.46
C SER A 202 10.83 10.02 17.48
N MET A 203 10.17 11.15 17.24
CA MET A 203 10.09 12.26 18.20
C MET A 203 9.43 11.89 19.52
N ARG A 204 8.38 11.07 19.50
CA ARG A 204 7.66 10.62 20.70
C ARG A 204 8.40 9.52 21.45
N THR A 205 9.12 8.66 20.72
CA THR A 205 9.92 7.57 21.32
C THR A 205 11.29 8.02 21.83
N GLY A 206 11.68 9.27 21.54
CA GLY A 206 12.93 9.87 22.00
C GLY A 206 14.13 9.59 21.10
N ASP A 207 13.92 8.97 19.93
CA ASP A 207 14.97 8.80 18.92
C ASP A 207 15.09 10.08 18.06
N TYR A 208 15.62 11.13 18.68
CA TYR A 208 15.75 12.45 18.06
C TYR A 208 16.72 12.45 16.87
N LYS A 209 17.70 11.54 16.83
CA LYS A 209 18.63 11.41 15.72
C LYS A 209 17.92 10.92 14.47
N ARG A 210 17.14 9.85 14.59
CA ARG A 210 16.33 9.33 13.48
C ARG A 210 15.25 10.32 13.07
N ALA A 211 14.61 10.99 14.02
CA ALA A 211 13.64 12.05 13.72
C ALA A 211 14.25 13.19 12.89
N MET A 212 15.47 13.64 13.22
CA MET A 212 16.17 14.69 12.49
C MET A 212 16.47 14.28 11.04
N GLN A 213 16.92 13.05 10.84
CA GLN A 213 17.24 12.51 9.51
C GLN A 213 15.99 12.53 8.62
N LEU A 214 14.92 11.89 9.08
CA LEU A 214 13.64 11.81 8.34
C LEU A 214 13.04 13.20 8.07
N ALA A 215 13.12 14.12 9.03
CA ALA A 215 12.62 15.48 8.86
C ALA A 215 13.45 16.30 7.85
N THR A 216 14.75 16.05 7.77
CA THR A 216 15.64 16.70 6.80
C THR A 216 15.39 16.17 5.39
N GLU A 217 15.22 14.86 5.23
CA GLU A 217 14.81 14.23 3.97
C GLU A 217 13.47 14.80 3.48
N LEU A 218 12.47 14.91 4.35
CA LEU A 218 11.19 15.54 4.03
C LEU A 218 11.33 16.98 3.51
N CYS A 219 12.30 17.74 4.03
CA CYS A 219 12.54 19.11 3.55
C CYS A 219 13.12 19.14 2.13
N GLN A 220 13.82 18.07 1.71
CA GLN A 220 14.39 17.95 0.36
C GLN A 220 13.34 17.50 -0.65
N ASP A 221 12.40 16.64 -0.23
CA ASP A 221 11.33 16.09 -1.07
C ASP A 221 10.32 17.12 -1.58
N GLY A 222 10.21 18.27 -0.92
CA GLY A 222 9.32 19.35 -1.34
C GLY A 222 7.84 19.14 -0.99
N VAL A 223 7.48 18.04 -0.32
CA VAL A 223 6.12 17.74 0.14
C VAL A 223 5.96 18.15 1.60
N GLU A 224 4.91 18.91 1.93
CA GLU A 224 4.61 19.37 3.31
C GLU A 224 5.81 20.04 4.01
N VAL A 225 6.56 20.85 3.25
CA VAL A 225 7.84 21.45 3.69
C VAL A 225 7.71 22.31 4.94
N GLU A 226 6.57 22.96 5.16
CA GLU A 226 6.34 23.78 6.36
C GLU A 226 6.30 22.92 7.63
N ASP A 227 5.57 21.80 7.59
CA ASP A 227 5.48 20.84 8.68
C ASP A 227 6.83 20.17 8.93
N ALA A 228 7.55 19.82 7.85
CA ALA A 228 8.89 19.26 7.95
C ALA A 228 9.88 20.24 8.63
N LYS A 229 9.85 21.52 8.24
CA LYS A 229 10.68 22.57 8.88
C LYS A 229 10.29 22.81 10.34
N ALA A 230 9.01 22.79 10.67
CA ALA A 230 8.54 22.89 12.03
C ALA A 230 9.08 21.72 12.88
N LEU A 231 9.02 20.51 12.34
CA LEU A 231 9.54 19.31 12.99
C LEU A 231 11.06 19.40 13.21
N VAL A 232 11.83 19.82 12.20
CA VAL A 232 13.30 20.03 12.34
C VAL A 232 13.61 21.01 13.48
N ARG A 233 12.87 22.13 13.58
CA ARG A 233 13.06 23.11 14.66
C ARG A 233 12.78 22.48 16.03
N GLU A 234 11.68 21.73 16.15
CA GLU A 234 11.30 21.07 17.40
C GLU A 234 12.34 20.02 17.84
N VAL A 235 12.85 19.21 16.90
CA VAL A 235 13.90 18.21 17.16
C VAL A 235 15.18 18.89 17.67
N ARG A 236 15.60 20.00 17.05
CA ARG A 236 16.80 20.75 17.48
C ARG A 236 16.68 21.27 18.91
N VAL A 237 15.54 21.87 19.25
CA VAL A 237 15.29 22.38 20.61
C VAL A 237 15.38 21.25 21.65
N ARG A 238 14.83 20.07 21.35
CA ARG A 238 14.94 18.92 22.26
C ARG A 238 16.35 18.36 22.38
N LEU A 239 17.13 18.36 21.29
CA LEU A 239 18.54 17.94 21.31
C LEU A 239 19.40 18.90 22.14
N GLU A 240 19.28 20.21 21.92
CA GLU A 240 20.01 21.25 22.68
C GLU A 240 19.64 21.23 24.17
N GLY A 241 18.38 20.95 24.49
CA GLY A 241 17.91 20.80 25.87
C GLY A 241 18.46 19.56 26.59
N LEU A 242 18.87 18.52 25.87
CA LEU A 242 19.51 17.31 26.44
C LEU A 242 21.04 17.46 26.60
N GLU A 243 21.66 18.35 25.82
CA GLU A 243 23.10 18.65 25.88
C GLU A 243 23.44 19.72 26.94
N SER A 244 22.43 20.31 27.57
CA SER A 244 22.60 21.25 28.68
C SER A 244 22.79 20.48 30.01
N PRO A 245 23.91 20.67 30.73
CA PRO A 245 24.31 19.87 31.90
C PRO A 245 23.49 20.11 33.17
#